data_AF-A0AAW1DLV8-F1
#
_entry.id   AF-A0AAW1DLV8-F1
#
_cell.length_a   1.000
_cell.length_b   1.000
_cell.length_c   1.000
_cell.angle_alpha   90.00
_cell.angle_beta   90.00
_cell.angle_gamma   90.00
#
_symmetry.space_group_name_H-M   'P 1'
#
loop_
_entity.id
_entity.type
_entity.pdbx_description
1 polymer ?
#
loop_
_entity_poly.entity_id
_entity_poly.type
_entity_poly.pdbx_seq_one_letter_code
_entity_poly.pdbx_strand_id
1 'polypeptide(L)'
;MLYLFSGVIMAQLLTLATGLPRIRVDRESFPIDRFTLPDNATSIRENIDTTFTCTDRSYGYYADTENDCQLFHVCLPVVLPRQRVEMFMWSFICPQETIFNQERFTCARPEDSIPCHEAFRFYSLNDKFGQNEFEDRPAQDGATVISTSEENSIETGTSPTTSR
;
A
#
# COMPACT_ATOMS: atom_id res chain seq x y z
N MET A 1 -54.76 -37.66 -7.71
CA MET A 1 -54.43 -37.15 -6.36
C MET A 1 -52.92 -37.01 -6.11
N LEU A 2 -52.05 -37.93 -6.58
CA LEU A 2 -50.58 -37.81 -6.41
C LEU A 2 -49.91 -36.59 -7.08
N TYR A 3 -50.41 -36.13 -8.25
CA TYR A 3 -49.84 -34.99 -8.97
C TYR A 3 -50.04 -33.64 -8.27
N LEU A 4 -51.11 -33.50 -7.48
CA LEU A 4 -51.37 -32.29 -6.69
C LEU A 4 -50.36 -32.16 -5.52
N PHE A 5 -50.01 -33.27 -4.89
CA PHE A 5 -48.99 -33.29 -3.83
C PHE A 5 -47.58 -32.94 -4.35
N SER A 6 -47.23 -33.40 -5.55
CA SER A 6 -45.94 -33.07 -6.18
C SER A 6 -45.82 -31.58 -6.53
N GLY A 7 -46.90 -30.98 -7.05
CA GLY A 7 -46.94 -29.54 -7.35
C GLY A 7 -46.83 -28.66 -6.10
N VAL A 8 -47.48 -29.06 -4.99
CA VAL A 8 -47.42 -28.32 -3.72
C VAL A 8 -46.02 -28.40 -3.08
N ILE A 9 -45.37 -29.56 -3.13
CA ILE A 9 -44.00 -29.72 -2.59
C ILE A 9 -42.99 -28.91 -3.42
N MET A 10 -43.12 -28.88 -4.74
CA MET A 10 -42.27 -28.03 -5.60
C MET A 10 -42.50 -26.54 -5.36
N ALA A 11 -43.75 -26.11 -5.15
CA ALA A 11 -44.08 -24.72 -4.81
C ALA A 11 -43.53 -24.31 -3.44
N GLN A 12 -43.55 -25.21 -2.45
CA GLN A 12 -42.96 -24.98 -1.12
C GLN A 12 -41.42 -24.91 -1.17
N LEU A 13 -40.77 -25.73 -2.00
CA LEU A 13 -39.32 -25.66 -2.20
C LEU A 13 -38.89 -24.36 -2.89
N LEU A 14 -39.69 -23.86 -3.84
CA LEU A 14 -39.43 -22.60 -4.55
C LEU A 14 -39.55 -21.36 -3.65
N THR A 15 -40.47 -21.36 -2.68
CA THR A 15 -40.63 -20.21 -1.77
C THR A 15 -39.49 -20.13 -0.74
N LEU A 16 -38.97 -21.27 -0.26
CA LEU A 16 -37.82 -21.28 0.67
C LEU A 16 -36.51 -20.73 0.05
N ALA A 17 -36.33 -20.83 -1.27
CA ALA A 17 -35.10 -20.38 -1.94
C ALA A 17 -34.95 -18.84 -2.06
N THR A 18 -36.01 -18.07 -1.73
CA THR A 18 -36.01 -16.60 -1.91
C THR A 18 -35.77 -15.79 -0.63
N GLY A 19 -35.62 -16.48 0.52
CA GLY A 19 -35.53 -15.87 1.84
C GLY A 19 -34.12 -15.66 2.40
N LEU A 20 -33.06 -15.80 1.60
CA LEU A 20 -31.71 -15.51 2.09
C LEU A 20 -31.60 -14.01 2.41
N PRO A 21 -31.17 -13.63 3.63
CA PRO A 21 -30.95 -12.24 3.95
C PRO A 21 -29.89 -11.72 2.98
N ARG A 22 -30.26 -10.73 2.15
CA ARG A 22 -29.26 -9.93 1.45
C ARG A 22 -28.53 -9.15 2.54
N ILE A 23 -27.34 -9.64 2.90
CA ILE A 23 -26.38 -8.84 3.66
C ILE A 23 -26.11 -7.60 2.79
N ARG A 24 -26.77 -6.50 3.12
CA ARG A 24 -26.36 -5.18 2.66
C ARG A 24 -25.11 -4.87 3.48
N VAL A 25 -23.94 -5.15 2.91
CA VAL A 25 -22.72 -4.51 3.42
C VAL A 25 -22.88 -3.05 3.01
N ASP A 26 -23.35 -2.24 3.95
CA ASP A 26 -23.45 -0.81 3.74
C ASP A 26 -22.02 -0.28 3.62
N ARG A 27 -21.62 0.05 2.39
CA ARG A 27 -20.28 0.55 2.07
C ARG A 27 -20.16 2.04 2.44
N GLU A 28 -20.85 2.46 3.49
CA GLU A 28 -20.88 3.84 3.99
C GLU A 28 -20.44 3.97 5.45
N SER A 29 -20.04 2.88 6.12
CA SER A 29 -19.55 2.95 7.51
C SER A 29 -18.03 2.93 7.67
N PHE A 30 -17.25 3.00 6.59
CA PHE A 30 -15.81 3.28 6.69
C PHE A 30 -15.59 4.78 6.46
N PRO A 31 -15.32 5.57 7.51
CA PRO A 31 -14.92 6.95 7.30
C PRO A 31 -13.67 6.93 6.42
N ILE A 32 -13.77 7.60 5.27
CA ILE A 32 -12.67 7.79 4.31
C ILE A 32 -11.60 8.75 4.87
N ASP A 33 -11.77 9.20 6.12
CA ASP A 33 -10.70 9.79 6.93
C ASP A 33 -9.76 8.68 7.40
N ARG A 34 -9.05 8.12 6.41
CA ARG A 34 -8.12 6.99 6.48
C ARG A 34 -6.84 7.39 7.21
N PHE A 35 -6.91 7.61 8.52
CA PHE A 35 -5.76 7.34 9.38
C PHE A 35 -5.68 5.83 9.60
N THR A 36 -5.15 5.08 8.62
CA THR A 36 -4.86 3.65 8.81
C THR A 36 -3.51 3.51 9.51
N LEU A 37 -3.44 3.96 10.76
CA LEU A 37 -2.39 3.50 11.65
C LEU A 37 -2.69 2.05 12.07
N PRO A 38 -1.66 1.24 12.36
CA PRO A 38 -1.87 -0.07 12.96
C PRO A 38 -2.66 0.02 14.28
N ASP A 39 -3.42 -1.02 14.60
CA ASP A 39 -4.08 -1.14 15.90
C ASP A 39 -3.07 -0.96 17.04
N ASN A 40 -3.48 -0.25 18.10
CA ASN A 40 -2.63 0.09 19.25
C ASN A 40 -1.39 0.95 18.92
N ALA A 41 -1.42 1.73 17.83
CA ALA A 41 -0.39 2.75 17.54
C ALA A 41 -0.05 3.65 18.75
N THR A 42 -1.03 3.92 19.61
CA THR A 42 -0.85 4.70 20.83
C THR A 42 0.08 4.07 21.87
N SER A 43 0.33 2.76 21.80
CA SER A 43 1.33 2.08 22.64
C SER A 43 2.77 2.46 22.28
N ILE A 44 3.00 2.98 21.08
CA ILE A 44 4.31 3.45 20.61
C ILE A 44 4.42 4.96 20.79
N ARG A 45 3.35 5.71 20.50
CA ARG A 45 3.27 7.17 20.67
C ARG A 45 1.92 7.57 21.21
N GLU A 46 1.86 8.09 22.42
CA GLU A 46 0.58 8.42 23.08
C GLU A 46 -0.16 9.59 22.41
N ASN A 47 0.56 10.65 22.05
CA ASN A 47 0.00 11.89 21.48
C ASN A 47 0.27 11.97 19.98
N ILE A 48 -0.62 11.35 19.19
CA ILE A 48 -0.55 11.37 17.74
C ILE A 48 -1.35 12.55 17.21
N ASP A 49 -0.68 13.46 16.50
CA ASP A 49 -1.32 14.50 15.71
C ASP A 49 -1.94 13.88 14.45
N THR A 50 -3.20 14.22 14.14
CA THR A 50 -3.94 13.68 13.00
C THR A 50 -4.31 14.75 11.97
N THR A 51 -3.58 15.86 11.95
CA THR A 51 -3.83 16.98 11.02
C THR A 51 -3.18 16.77 9.65
N PHE A 52 -2.23 15.84 9.52
CA PHE A 52 -1.61 15.53 8.24
C PHE A 52 -2.66 15.10 7.18
N THR A 53 -2.51 15.60 5.95
CA THR A 53 -3.37 15.25 4.82
C THR A 53 -2.58 15.09 3.53
N CYS A 54 -3.05 14.16 2.68
CA CYS A 54 -2.58 13.97 1.31
C CYS A 54 -3.16 14.98 0.30
N THR A 55 -3.94 15.97 0.76
CA THR A 55 -4.48 17.03 -0.11
C THR A 55 -3.34 17.79 -0.77
N ASP A 56 -3.44 18.02 -2.08
CA ASP A 56 -2.45 18.72 -2.91
C ASP A 56 -1.04 18.12 -2.89
N ARG A 57 -0.91 16.82 -2.58
CA ARG A 57 0.35 16.07 -2.59
C ARG A 57 0.41 15.10 -3.75
N SER A 58 1.59 14.97 -4.37
CA SER A 58 1.86 13.96 -5.40
C SER A 58 2.00 12.56 -4.77
N TYR A 59 2.03 11.53 -5.63
CA TYR A 59 2.33 10.17 -5.17
C TYR A 59 3.67 10.14 -4.43
N GLY A 60 3.70 9.64 -3.20
CA GLY A 60 4.96 9.46 -2.49
C GLY A 60 4.83 9.31 -0.98
N TYR A 61 5.97 9.48 -0.32
CA TYR A 61 6.18 9.31 1.11
C TYR A 61 6.46 10.68 1.74
N TYR A 62 5.83 10.97 2.87
CA TYR A 62 5.88 12.26 3.52
C TYR A 62 6.16 12.10 5.01
N ALA A 63 7.26 12.67 5.48
CA ALA A 63 7.55 12.82 6.90
C ALA A 63 6.45 13.66 7.57
N ASP A 64 6.03 13.26 8.77
CA ASP A 64 5.08 14.02 9.55
C ASP A 64 5.81 14.89 10.57
N THR A 65 5.94 16.19 10.28
CA THR A 65 6.69 17.12 11.14
C THR A 65 5.98 17.41 12.46
N GLU A 66 4.66 17.28 12.49
CA GLU A 66 3.77 17.49 13.62
C GLU A 66 3.86 16.31 14.60
N ASN A 67 4.32 15.15 14.11
CA ASN A 67 4.65 13.97 14.90
C ASN A 67 6.17 13.68 14.99
N ASP A 68 6.99 14.72 14.98
CA ASP A 68 8.46 14.64 15.16
C ASP A 68 9.16 13.72 14.14
N CYS A 69 8.56 13.54 12.96
CA CYS A 69 8.96 12.59 11.93
C CYS A 69 9.01 11.13 12.39
N GLN A 70 8.50 10.81 13.59
CA GLN A 70 8.31 9.43 14.02
C GLN A 70 7.20 8.76 13.20
N LEU A 71 6.23 9.54 12.73
CA LEU A 71 5.26 9.12 11.74
C LEU A 71 5.67 9.56 10.33
N PHE A 72 5.25 8.77 9.36
CA PHE A 72 5.25 9.16 7.95
C PHE A 72 4.02 8.61 7.24
N HIS A 73 3.68 9.24 6.13
CA HIS A 73 2.48 8.93 5.36
C HIS A 73 2.82 8.59 3.92
N VAL A 74 2.07 7.65 3.36
CA VAL A 74 2.10 7.33 1.93
C VAL A 74 0.83 7.86 1.30
N CYS A 75 0.98 8.78 0.35
CA CYS A 75 -0.13 9.33 -0.44
C CYS A 75 -0.13 8.65 -1.80
N LEU A 76 -1.21 7.92 -2.15
CA LEU A 76 -1.31 7.20 -3.42
C LEU A 76 -2.58 7.61 -4.20
N PRO A 77 -2.45 8.12 -5.43
CA PRO A 77 -3.59 8.30 -6.32
C PRO A 77 -4.06 6.95 -6.85
N VAL A 78 -5.33 6.61 -6.61
CA VAL A 78 -5.96 5.40 -7.13
C VAL A 78 -7.05 5.79 -8.13
N VAL A 79 -6.98 5.20 -9.32
CA VAL A 79 -8.00 5.37 -10.36
C VAL A 79 -9.15 4.39 -10.09
N LEU A 80 -10.30 4.93 -9.70
CA LEU A 80 -11.54 4.19 -9.49
C LEU A 80 -12.31 4.04 -10.80
N PRO A 81 -13.34 3.16 -10.85
CA PRO A 81 -14.23 3.06 -12.01
C PRO A 81 -14.80 4.42 -12.42
N ARG A 82 -14.93 4.63 -13.74
CA ARG A 82 -15.29 5.91 -14.37
C ARG A 82 -14.22 7.00 -14.29
N GLN A 83 -12.93 6.61 -14.24
CA GLN A 83 -11.78 7.53 -14.31
C GLN A 83 -11.76 8.59 -13.20
N ARG A 84 -12.35 8.28 -12.04
CA ARG A 84 -12.23 9.15 -10.86
C ARG A 84 -10.93 8.83 -10.16
N VAL A 85 -10.15 9.84 -9.84
CA VAL A 85 -8.95 9.70 -9.03
C VAL A 85 -9.32 10.01 -7.59
N GLU A 86 -8.97 9.10 -6.68
CA GLU A 86 -9.10 9.30 -5.23
C GLU A 86 -7.71 9.16 -4.61
N MET A 87 -7.36 10.05 -3.69
CA MET A 87 -6.11 9.96 -2.92
C MET A 87 -6.31 9.07 -1.70
N PHE A 88 -5.53 8.00 -1.62
CA PHE A 88 -5.45 7.14 -0.46
C PHE A 88 -4.27 7.56 0.40
N MET A 89 -4.46 7.54 1.72
CA MET A 89 -3.42 7.78 2.71
C MET A 89 -3.21 6.52 3.54
N TRP A 90 -1.95 6.15 3.76
CA TRP A 90 -1.55 5.19 4.79
C TRP A 90 -0.56 5.85 5.73
N SER A 91 -0.65 5.55 7.02
CA SER A 91 0.20 6.13 8.05
C SER A 91 1.02 5.03 8.71
N PHE A 92 2.29 5.31 8.97
CA PHE A 92 3.24 4.36 9.55
C PHE A 92 4.00 5.02 10.68
N ILE A 93 4.42 4.22 11.65
CA ILE A 93 5.25 4.65 12.78
C ILE A 93 6.63 3.99 12.64
N CYS A 94 7.68 4.79 12.64
CA CYS A 94 9.05 4.29 12.69
C CYS A 94 9.30 3.57 14.02
N PRO A 95 9.95 2.39 14.01
CA PRO A 95 10.16 1.62 15.23
C PRO A 95 11.24 2.25 16.11
N GLN A 96 11.16 1.98 17.42
CA GLN A 96 12.20 2.35 18.40
C GLN A 96 12.51 3.86 18.37
N GLU A 97 13.79 4.23 18.48
CA GLU A 97 14.30 5.61 18.50
C GLU A 97 14.67 6.10 17.09
N THR A 98 13.88 5.74 16.07
CA THR A 98 14.12 6.17 14.68
C THR A 98 13.07 7.15 14.18
N ILE A 99 13.47 8.00 13.23
CA ILE A 99 12.62 8.96 12.55
C ILE A 99 12.68 8.75 11.04
N PHE A 100 11.64 9.14 10.33
CA PHE A 100 11.58 9.04 8.88
C PHE A 100 12.49 10.09 8.24
N ASN A 101 13.53 9.61 7.57
CA ASN A 101 14.43 10.43 6.78
C ASN A 101 13.80 10.66 5.40
N GLN A 102 13.22 11.85 5.19
CA GLN A 102 12.56 12.21 3.92
C GLN A 102 13.49 12.19 2.71
N GLU A 103 14.78 12.48 2.88
CA GLU A 103 15.77 12.47 1.79
C GLU A 103 16.01 11.05 1.25
N ARG A 104 15.96 10.05 2.16
CA ARG A 104 16.29 8.65 1.86
C ARG A 104 15.08 7.73 1.81
N PHE A 105 13.91 8.21 2.19
CA PHE A 105 12.65 7.45 2.30
C PHE A 105 12.73 6.22 3.23
N THR A 106 13.48 6.33 4.33
CA THR A 106 13.69 5.24 5.30
C THR A 106 13.65 5.76 6.74
N CYS A 107 13.21 4.92 7.68
CA CYS A 107 13.43 5.20 9.09
C CYS A 107 14.92 5.05 9.42
N ALA A 108 15.52 6.08 10.04
CA ALA A 108 16.92 6.12 10.44
C ALA A 108 17.04 6.74 11.83
N ARG A 109 18.19 6.56 12.49
CA ARG A 109 18.45 7.28 13.73
C ARG A 109 18.57 8.79 13.44
N PRO A 110 18.21 9.67 14.38
CA PRO A 110 18.22 11.11 14.16
C PRO A 110 19.57 11.66 13.67
N GLU A 111 20.70 11.13 14.14
CA GLU A 111 22.04 11.53 13.71
C GLU A 111 22.40 11.14 12.27
N ASP A 112 21.71 10.13 11.73
CA ASP A 112 21.86 9.64 10.35
C ASP A 112 20.77 10.24 9.43
N SER A 113 19.91 11.12 9.97
CA SER A 113 18.80 11.75 9.28
C SER A 113 19.00 13.25 9.10
N ILE A 114 18.32 13.81 8.10
CA ILE A 114 18.10 15.26 8.04
C ILE A 114 17.27 15.72 9.27
N PRO A 115 17.44 16.98 9.73
CA PRO A 115 16.58 17.52 10.79
C PRO A 115 15.11 17.44 10.40
N CYS A 116 14.26 16.93 11.30
CA CYS A 116 12.85 16.69 11.00
C CYS A 116 12.12 17.95 10.48
N HIS A 117 12.32 19.11 11.12
CA HIS A 117 11.71 20.37 10.70
C HIS A 117 12.14 20.86 9.30
N GLU A 118 13.19 20.27 8.71
CA GLU A 118 13.63 20.54 7.34
C GLU A 118 13.11 19.51 6.33
N ALA A 119 12.41 18.46 6.78
CA ALA A 119 11.96 17.36 5.93
C ALA A 119 11.14 17.84 4.72
N PHE A 120 10.29 18.86 4.90
CA PHE A 120 9.48 19.42 3.82
C PHE A 120 10.27 19.88 2.60
N ARG A 121 11.56 20.25 2.77
CA ARG A 121 12.44 20.67 1.68
C ARG A 121 12.74 19.54 0.69
N PHE A 122 12.54 18.30 1.11
CA PHE A 122 12.81 17.09 0.34
C PHE A 122 11.53 16.44 -0.20
N TYR A 123 10.35 17.03 0.00
CA TYR A 123 9.09 16.49 -0.55
C TYR A 123 9.07 16.42 -2.07
N SER A 124 9.83 17.27 -2.77
CA SER A 124 9.96 17.22 -4.23
C SER A 124 10.65 15.95 -4.74
N LEU A 125 11.35 15.21 -3.87
CA LEU A 125 11.88 13.90 -4.26
C LEU A 125 10.77 12.89 -4.58
N ASN A 126 9.55 13.11 -4.08
CA ASN A 126 8.39 12.27 -4.39
C ASN A 126 7.99 12.32 -5.86
N ASP A 127 8.33 13.39 -6.59
CA ASP A 127 7.95 13.55 -8.00
C ASP A 127 8.60 12.51 -8.92
N LYS A 128 9.61 11.79 -8.42
CA LYS A 128 10.26 10.67 -9.11
C LYS A 128 9.47 9.35 -9.02
N PHE A 129 8.50 9.26 -8.12
CA PHE A 129 7.68 8.07 -7.99
C PHE A 129 6.61 8.00 -9.08
N GLY A 130 6.36 6.80 -9.61
CA GLY A 130 5.33 6.59 -10.64
C GLY A 130 5.69 7.14 -12.02
N GLN A 131 6.92 7.62 -12.21
CA GLN A 131 7.44 7.91 -13.55
C GLN A 131 7.66 6.59 -14.29
N ASN A 132 6.95 6.39 -15.39
CA ASN A 132 7.22 5.29 -16.30
C ASN A 132 8.52 5.61 -17.04
N GLU A 133 9.64 4.97 -16.68
CA GLU A 133 10.92 5.08 -17.43
C GLU A 133 10.82 4.64 -18.92
N PHE A 134 9.63 4.19 -19.34
CA PHE A 134 9.33 3.67 -20.66
C PHE A 134 8.58 4.66 -21.57
N GLU A 135 8.02 5.75 -21.04
CA GLU A 135 7.26 6.70 -21.87
C GLU A 135 8.17 7.75 -22.55
N ASP A 136 9.41 7.89 -22.08
CA ASP A 136 10.44 8.79 -22.64
C ASP A 136 11.51 8.07 -23.48
N ARG A 137 11.38 6.75 -23.71
CA ARG A 137 12.26 6.06 -24.67
C ARG A 137 11.73 6.30 -26.08
N PRO A 138 12.41 7.08 -26.94
CA PRO A 138 12.03 7.11 -28.35
C PRO A 138 12.09 5.69 -28.88
N ALA A 139 11.00 5.25 -29.54
CA ALA A 139 10.92 3.94 -30.16
C ALA A 139 12.14 3.72 -31.07
N GLN A 140 13.09 2.90 -30.62
CA GLN A 140 14.18 2.46 -31.48
C GLN A 140 13.68 1.23 -32.24
N ASP A 141 13.39 1.46 -33.51
CA ASP A 141 13.32 0.43 -34.53
C ASP A 141 14.55 -0.48 -34.47
N GLY A 142 14.34 -1.81 -34.51
CA GLY A 142 15.38 -2.74 -34.93
C GLY A 142 15.57 -3.95 -34.01
N ALA A 143 15.01 -5.08 -34.45
CA ALA A 143 15.18 -6.41 -33.88
C ALA A 143 16.65 -6.85 -33.75
N THR A 144 16.93 -7.70 -32.75
CA THR A 144 17.54 -9.04 -32.96
C THR A 144 17.31 -9.88 -31.70
N VAL A 145 16.47 -10.90 -31.83
CA VAL A 145 16.35 -12.01 -30.87
C VAL A 145 17.51 -12.96 -31.14
N ILE A 146 18.42 -13.12 -30.17
CA ILE A 146 19.28 -14.30 -30.11
C ILE A 146 18.79 -15.14 -28.92
N SER A 147 18.00 -16.16 -29.25
CA SER A 147 17.78 -17.31 -28.39
C SER A 147 19.01 -18.20 -28.45
N THR A 148 19.71 -18.37 -27.35
CA THR A 148 20.61 -19.52 -27.14
C THR A 148 20.33 -20.11 -25.77
N SER A 149 19.61 -21.23 -25.80
CA SER A 149 19.68 -22.28 -24.79
C SER A 149 21.10 -22.81 -24.73
N GLU A 150 21.73 -22.83 -23.56
CA GLU A 150 22.82 -23.75 -23.29
C GLU A 150 22.89 -24.06 -21.79
N GLU A 151 22.59 -25.33 -21.53
CA GLU A 151 22.72 -26.05 -20.28
C GLU A 151 24.21 -26.36 -20.10
N ASN A 152 24.85 -25.92 -19.01
CA ASN A 152 26.05 -26.62 -18.57
C ASN A 152 26.27 -26.57 -17.05
N SER A 153 26.82 -27.67 -16.60
CA SER A 153 26.93 -28.25 -15.27
C SER A 153 27.85 -27.54 -14.25
N ILE A 154 27.43 -27.66 -12.99
CA ILE A 154 28.20 -28.04 -11.77
C ILE A 154 29.46 -27.23 -11.43
N GLU A 155 29.46 -26.57 -10.26
CA GLU A 155 30.45 -26.87 -9.22
C GLU A 155 29.93 -26.52 -7.80
N THR A 156 30.01 -27.52 -6.93
CA THR A 156 29.59 -27.51 -5.53
C THR A 156 30.71 -26.94 -4.66
N GLY A 157 30.50 -25.75 -4.08
CA GLY A 157 31.45 -25.13 -3.15
C GLY A 157 31.13 -25.47 -1.69
N THR A 158 31.95 -26.32 -1.09
CA THR A 158 31.95 -26.71 0.32
C THR A 158 32.22 -25.53 1.26
N SER A 159 31.41 -25.39 2.32
CA SER A 159 31.61 -24.44 3.42
C SER A 159 32.52 -25.06 4.51
N PRO A 160 33.58 -24.37 4.99
CA PRO A 160 34.38 -24.86 6.09
C PRO A 160 33.87 -24.34 7.45
N THR A 161 33.54 -25.29 8.33
CA THR A 161 33.42 -25.11 9.77
C THR A 161 34.78 -24.80 10.38
N THR A 162 34.91 -23.75 11.20
CA THR A 162 35.88 -23.77 12.31
C THR A 162 35.36 -23.03 13.54
N SER A 163 35.50 -23.74 14.65
CA SER A 163 35.23 -23.36 16.03
C SER A 163 36.37 -22.50 16.58
N ARG A 164 36.03 -21.50 17.39
CA ARG A 164 36.75 -21.18 18.63
C ARG A 164 35.84 -20.49 19.64
#